data_AF-A0A225WKJ8-F1
#
_entry.id   AF-A0A225WKJ8-F1
#
_cell.length_a   1.000
_cell.length_b   1.000
_cell.length_c   1.000
_cell.angle_alpha   90.00
_cell.angle_beta   90.00
_cell.angle_gamma   90.00
#
_symmetry.space_group_name_H-M   'P 1'
#
loop_
_entity.id
_entity.type
_entity.pdbx_description
1 polymer ?
#
loop_
_entity_poly.entity_id
_entity_poly.type
_entity_poly.pdbx_seq_one_letter_code
_entity_poly.pdbx_strand_id
1 'polypeptide(L)'
;MLAKIGVLATDENALLKSAKDVLGTSKPLNKAEKIQILEWLDDRLPTFEVWKDLRIREIPEAKRAGSDALNLYVQFATKYDDQLYRGLEEGTSPLLVIGGNSAQEMYWKTKIWAVRERPKEYVLKLLGIKSISDAKVKSPTEYAYYKQYIQWVRTLSTPGKVQRV
;
A
#
# COMPACT_ATOMS: atom_id res chain seq x y z
N MET A 1 -5.50 -29.98 32.74
CA MET A 1 -6.24 -29.80 31.48
C MET A 1 -5.45 -28.84 30.62
N LEU A 2 -4.86 -29.33 29.52
CA LEU A 2 -4.09 -28.53 28.55
C LEU A 2 -4.99 -28.34 27.31
N ALA A 3 -5.45 -27.11 27.07
CA ALA A 3 -6.11 -26.78 25.82
C ALA A 3 -5.03 -26.54 24.75
N LYS A 4 -5.00 -27.44 23.76
CA LYS A 4 -4.13 -27.35 22.59
C LYS A 4 -4.47 -26.08 21.80
N ILE A 5 -3.48 -25.21 21.64
CA ILE A 5 -3.48 -24.12 20.65
C ILE A 5 -3.41 -24.80 19.28
N GLY A 6 -4.57 -25.02 18.68
CA GLY A 6 -4.71 -25.37 17.28
C GLY A 6 -5.41 -24.23 16.56
N VAL A 7 -5.00 -23.98 15.32
CA VAL A 7 -5.50 -22.98 14.36
C VAL A 7 -4.70 -21.67 14.35
N LEU A 8 -3.52 -21.70 13.73
CA LEU A 8 -2.83 -20.51 13.19
C LEU A 8 -1.97 -20.88 11.96
N ALA A 9 -2.54 -21.74 11.10
CA ALA A 9 -1.99 -22.06 9.78
C ALA A 9 -3.10 -21.98 8.72
N THR A 10 -4.06 -21.06 8.89
CA THR A 10 -4.97 -20.66 7.81
C THR A 10 -4.19 -19.84 6.79
N ASP A 11 -3.53 -20.60 5.92
CA ASP A 11 -3.28 -20.32 4.52
C ASP A 11 -2.64 -18.96 4.19
N GLU A 12 -1.41 -18.79 4.67
CA GLU A 12 -0.48 -17.73 4.23
C GLU A 12 -0.41 -17.66 2.70
N ASN A 13 -0.56 -18.79 1.98
CA ASN A 13 -0.59 -18.81 0.52
C ASN A 13 -1.88 -18.20 -0.06
N ALA A 14 -3.04 -18.41 0.56
CA ALA A 14 -4.29 -17.75 0.16
C ALA A 14 -4.27 -16.24 0.48
N LEU A 15 -3.65 -15.83 1.59
CA LEU A 15 -3.42 -14.42 1.92
C LEU A 15 -2.45 -13.77 0.92
N LEU A 16 -1.34 -14.45 0.59
CA LEU A 16 -0.38 -13.99 -0.43
C LEU A 16 -0.99 -13.94 -1.83
N LYS A 17 -1.87 -14.89 -2.19
CA LYS A 17 -2.61 -14.87 -3.44
C LYS A 17 -3.62 -13.73 -3.49
N SER A 18 -4.40 -13.55 -2.43
CA SER A 18 -5.37 -12.44 -2.31
C SER A 18 -4.67 -11.08 -2.32
N ALA A 19 -3.50 -10.96 -1.68
CA ALA A 19 -2.65 -9.77 -1.72
C ALA A 19 -2.13 -9.47 -3.14
N LYS A 20 -1.64 -10.49 -3.86
CA LYS A 20 -1.20 -10.36 -5.26
C LYS A 20 -2.36 -9.99 -6.19
N ASP A 21 -3.54 -10.57 -5.99
CA ASP A 21 -4.75 -10.28 -6.76
C ASP A 21 -5.25 -8.84 -6.49
N VAL A 22 -5.21 -8.39 -5.22
CA VAL A 22 -5.62 -7.03 -4.83
C VAL A 22 -4.64 -5.96 -5.33
N LEU A 23 -3.34 -6.25 -5.32
CA LEU A 23 -2.28 -5.36 -5.82
C LEU A 23 -2.08 -5.45 -7.34
N GLY A 24 -2.61 -6.49 -8.00
CA GLY A 24 -2.40 -6.71 -9.43
C GLY A 24 -0.93 -6.92 -9.82
N THR A 25 -0.06 -7.27 -8.86
CA THR A 25 1.37 -7.46 -9.07
C THR A 25 1.72 -8.94 -9.14
N SER A 26 1.62 -9.51 -10.33
CA SER A 26 1.95 -10.92 -10.58
C SER A 26 3.32 -11.12 -11.20
N LYS A 27 3.96 -10.05 -11.71
CA LYS A 27 5.19 -10.14 -12.50
C LYS A 27 6.44 -9.93 -11.63
N PRO A 28 7.39 -10.91 -11.61
CA PRO A 28 8.69 -10.71 -10.97
C PRO A 28 9.50 -9.62 -11.70
N LEU A 29 10.26 -8.82 -10.95
CA LEU A 29 11.12 -7.80 -11.53
C LEU A 29 12.33 -8.43 -12.25
N ASN A 30 12.66 -7.88 -13.41
CA ASN A 30 13.93 -8.14 -14.08
C ASN A 30 15.09 -7.37 -13.39
N LYS A 31 16.33 -7.61 -13.83
CA LYS A 31 17.52 -7.00 -13.22
C LYS A 31 17.51 -5.46 -13.29
N ALA A 32 17.14 -4.90 -14.44
CA ALA A 32 17.10 -3.45 -14.64
C ALA A 32 16.02 -2.79 -13.77
N GLU A 33 14.84 -3.37 -13.68
CA GLU A 33 13.75 -2.89 -12.83
C GLU A 33 14.14 -2.90 -11.34
N LYS A 34 14.88 -3.91 -10.88
CA LYS A 34 15.41 -3.95 -9.51
C LYS A 34 16.42 -2.84 -9.26
N ILE A 35 17.32 -2.59 -10.21
CA ILE A 35 18.31 -1.51 -10.11
C ILE A 35 17.59 -0.16 -10.06
N GLN A 36 16.62 0.06 -10.95
CA GLN A 36 15.87 1.30 -11.00
C GLN A 36 15.15 1.61 -9.68
N ILE A 37 14.54 0.61 -9.05
CA ILE A 37 13.93 0.76 -7.72
C ILE A 37 14.96 1.17 -6.68
N LEU A 38 16.15 0.57 -6.69
CA LEU A 38 17.20 0.88 -5.74
C LEU A 38 17.70 2.32 -5.91
N GLU A 39 17.87 2.77 -7.16
CA GLU A 39 18.23 4.15 -7.48
C GLU A 39 17.18 5.13 -6.96
N TRP A 40 15.89 4.90 -7.24
CA TRP A 40 14.82 5.77 -6.74
C TRP A 40 14.75 5.82 -5.20
N LEU A 41 15.08 4.73 -4.51
CA LEU A 41 15.14 4.69 -3.06
C LEU A 41 16.36 5.45 -2.52
N ASP A 42 17.53 5.30 -3.16
CA ASP A 42 18.77 6.00 -2.78
C ASP A 42 18.65 7.51 -2.98
N ASP A 43 18.05 7.92 -4.09
CA ASP A 43 17.71 9.31 -4.43
C ASP A 43 16.56 9.87 -3.59
N ARG A 44 15.90 9.03 -2.78
CA ARG A 44 14.74 9.37 -1.92
C ARG A 44 13.59 10.01 -2.70
N LEU A 45 13.33 9.51 -3.91
CA LEU A 45 12.24 10.03 -4.72
C LEU A 45 10.88 9.82 -4.02
N PRO A 46 10.02 10.84 -3.92
CA PRO A 46 8.67 10.68 -3.41
C PRO A 46 7.85 9.73 -4.31
N THR A 47 6.93 8.96 -3.71
CA THR A 47 6.09 8.01 -4.47
C THR A 47 5.32 8.68 -5.61
N PHE A 48 4.91 9.93 -5.42
CA PHE A 48 4.16 10.66 -6.45
C PHE A 48 5.01 11.02 -7.68
N GLU A 49 6.31 11.27 -7.51
CA GLU A 49 7.19 11.56 -8.65
C GLU A 49 7.39 10.30 -9.49
N VAL A 50 7.67 9.16 -8.85
CA VAL A 50 7.74 7.87 -9.56
C VAL A 50 6.42 7.50 -10.24
N TRP A 51 5.27 7.80 -9.61
CA TRP A 51 3.96 7.62 -10.23
C TRP A 51 3.79 8.44 -11.53
N LYS A 52 4.28 9.69 -11.53
CA LYS A 52 4.26 10.58 -12.70
C LYS A 52 5.23 10.12 -13.78
N ASP A 53 6.45 9.77 -13.42
CA ASP A 53 7.51 9.35 -14.36
C ASP A 53 7.12 8.07 -15.10
N LEU A 54 6.42 7.16 -14.41
CA LEU A 54 5.85 5.95 -15.01
C LEU A 54 4.57 6.20 -15.82
N ARG A 55 4.09 7.45 -15.88
CA ARG A 55 2.93 7.91 -16.66
C ARG A 55 1.68 7.05 -16.43
N ILE A 56 1.50 6.55 -15.20
CA ILE A 56 0.44 5.58 -14.87
C ILE A 56 -0.97 6.15 -15.10
N ARG A 57 -1.14 7.47 -14.92
CA ARG A 57 -2.39 8.18 -15.18
C ARG A 57 -2.82 8.11 -16.65
N GLU A 58 -1.88 8.03 -17.57
CA GLU A 58 -2.13 8.01 -19.01
C GLU A 58 -2.51 6.61 -19.49
N ILE A 59 -2.22 5.57 -18.70
CA ILE A 59 -2.67 4.21 -18.98
C ILE A 59 -4.19 4.15 -18.75
N PRO A 60 -4.99 3.68 -19.73
CA PRO A 60 -6.42 3.49 -19.56
C PRO A 60 -6.71 2.60 -18.36
N GLU A 61 -7.73 2.94 -17.57
CA GLU A 61 -8.03 2.27 -16.31
C GLU A 61 -8.17 0.74 -16.47
N ALA A 62 -8.88 0.30 -17.52
CA ALA A 62 -9.07 -1.11 -17.85
C ALA A 62 -7.77 -1.88 -18.16
N LYS A 63 -6.69 -1.18 -18.52
CA LYS A 63 -5.36 -1.74 -18.82
C LYS A 63 -4.32 -1.45 -17.74
N ARG A 64 -4.66 -0.60 -16.77
CA ARG A 64 -3.74 -0.16 -15.73
C ARG A 64 -3.40 -1.30 -14.79
N ALA A 65 -4.42 -2.05 -14.36
CA ALA A 65 -4.24 -3.30 -13.65
C ALA A 65 -3.53 -4.31 -14.57
N GLY A 66 -2.37 -4.82 -14.11
CA GLY A 66 -1.53 -5.74 -14.90
C GLY A 66 -0.53 -5.05 -15.84
N SER A 67 -0.46 -3.72 -15.88
CA SER A 67 0.60 -3.02 -16.62
C SER A 67 1.95 -3.13 -15.91
N ASP A 68 3.03 -3.21 -16.69
CA ASP A 68 4.41 -3.23 -16.17
C ASP A 68 4.73 -1.98 -15.34
N ALA A 69 4.26 -0.81 -15.79
CA ALA A 69 4.43 0.46 -15.09
C ALA A 69 3.78 0.44 -13.69
N LEU A 70 2.54 -0.05 -13.58
CA LEU A 70 1.89 -0.17 -12.27
C LEU A 70 2.60 -1.22 -11.40
N ASN A 71 3.02 -2.35 -11.97
CA ASN A 71 3.73 -3.39 -11.23
C ASN A 71 5.05 -2.87 -10.64
N LEU A 72 5.81 -2.11 -11.44
CA LEU A 72 7.06 -1.47 -11.01
C LEU A 72 6.79 -0.45 -9.89
N TYR A 73 5.78 0.41 -10.06
CA TYR A 73 5.38 1.37 -9.05
C TYR A 73 4.97 0.72 -7.73
N VAL A 74 4.13 -0.32 -7.75
CA VAL A 74 3.67 -0.97 -6.52
C VAL A 74 4.85 -1.57 -5.76
N GLN A 75 5.81 -2.18 -6.46
CA GLN A 75 7.01 -2.73 -5.82
C GLN A 75 7.92 -1.65 -5.25
N PHE A 76 8.09 -0.53 -5.95
CA PHE A 76 8.80 0.65 -5.42
C PHE A 76 8.10 1.21 -4.17
N ALA A 77 6.82 1.56 -4.29
CA ALA A 77 6.03 2.18 -3.23
C ALA A 77 5.93 1.28 -1.99
N THR A 78 5.88 -0.04 -2.18
CA THR A 78 5.92 -1.02 -1.08
C THR A 78 7.25 -0.99 -0.33
N LYS A 79 8.38 -0.92 -1.03
CA LYS A 79 9.72 -0.83 -0.41
C LYS A 79 9.95 0.53 0.26
N TYR A 80 9.48 1.59 -0.38
CA TYR A 80 9.50 2.93 0.18
C TYR A 80 8.74 2.92 1.51
N ASP A 81 7.48 2.48 1.51
CA ASP A 81 6.65 2.35 2.72
C ASP A 81 7.27 1.43 3.80
N ASP A 82 7.94 0.34 3.41
CA ASP A 82 8.70 -0.51 4.35
C ASP A 82 9.86 0.23 5.04
N GLN A 83 10.59 1.09 4.31
CA GLN A 83 11.67 1.89 4.88
C GLN A 83 11.10 2.98 5.80
N LEU A 84 9.97 3.59 5.42
CA LEU A 84 9.31 4.60 6.26
C LEU A 84 8.82 4.01 7.56
N TYR A 85 8.13 2.87 7.49
CA TYR A 85 7.60 2.20 8.66
C TYR A 85 8.72 1.84 9.63
N ARG A 86 9.81 1.23 9.14
CA ARG A 86 10.98 0.90 9.95
C ARG A 86 11.64 2.14 10.55
N GLY A 87 11.87 3.18 9.74
CA GLY A 87 12.48 4.40 10.24
C GLY A 87 11.68 5.02 11.37
N LEU A 88 10.35 5.11 11.22
CA LEU A 88 9.46 5.64 12.25
C LEU A 88 9.48 4.81 13.54
N GLU A 89 9.51 3.48 13.45
CA GLU A 89 9.64 2.58 14.61
C GLU A 89 11.01 2.73 15.30
N GLU A 90 12.07 2.94 14.53
CA GLU A 90 13.43 3.14 15.01
C GLU A 90 13.71 4.58 15.50
N GLY A 91 12.71 5.47 15.43
CA GLY A 91 12.86 6.88 15.78
C GLY A 91 13.76 7.68 14.83
N THR A 92 14.14 7.09 13.69
CA THR A 92 14.85 7.79 12.63
C THR A 92 13.80 8.43 11.73
N SER A 93 13.86 9.75 11.54
CA SER A 93 12.92 10.44 10.66
C SER A 93 13.56 10.56 9.28
N PRO A 94 13.32 9.63 8.33
CA PRO A 94 13.67 9.92 6.95
C PRO A 94 12.75 11.05 6.51
N LEU A 95 13.35 12.18 6.13
CA LEU A 95 12.70 13.37 5.58
C LEU A 95 11.63 12.96 4.58
N LEU A 96 10.38 13.00 5.04
CA LEU A 96 9.29 12.34 4.38
C LEU A 96 8.41 13.40 3.72
N VAL A 97 8.59 13.58 2.42
CA VAL A 97 7.55 14.19 1.59
C VAL A 97 6.40 13.20 1.59
N ILE A 98 5.48 13.34 2.56
CA ILE A 98 4.19 12.66 2.54
C ILE A 98 3.29 13.43 1.56
N GLY A 99 3.75 13.54 0.32
CA GLY A 99 3.04 14.10 -0.81
C GLY A 99 2.41 12.97 -1.60
N GLY A 100 1.12 13.10 -1.88
CA GLY A 100 0.40 12.22 -2.80
C GLY A 100 -0.68 13.05 -3.48
N ASN A 101 -0.31 13.69 -4.60
CA ASN A 101 -1.11 14.77 -5.21
C ASN A 101 -2.09 14.25 -6.28
N SER A 102 -2.47 12.96 -6.23
CA SER A 102 -3.61 12.46 -7.01
C SER A 102 -4.42 11.39 -6.29
N ALA A 103 -5.74 11.43 -6.46
CA ALA A 103 -6.65 10.42 -5.89
C ALA A 103 -6.36 9.00 -6.38
N GLN A 104 -5.81 8.85 -7.59
CA GLN A 104 -5.46 7.54 -8.16
C GLN A 104 -4.25 6.92 -7.47
N GLU A 105 -3.20 7.70 -7.22
CA GLU A 105 -2.02 7.20 -6.48
C GLU A 105 -2.41 6.81 -5.05
N MET A 106 -3.20 7.66 -4.37
CA MET A 106 -3.67 7.40 -3.02
C MET A 106 -4.51 6.14 -2.92
N TYR A 107 -5.36 5.85 -3.91
CA TYR A 107 -6.07 4.58 -4.00
C TYR A 107 -5.12 3.38 -3.94
N TRP A 108 -3.99 3.40 -4.65
CA TRP A 108 -3.00 2.33 -4.61
C TRP A 108 -2.21 2.28 -3.31
N LYS A 109 -1.86 3.43 -2.74
CA LYS A 109 -1.18 3.49 -1.43
C LYS A 109 -2.03 2.87 -0.33
N THR A 110 -3.34 3.14 -0.30
CA THR A 110 -4.24 2.53 0.68
C THR A 110 -4.32 1.01 0.56
N LYS A 111 -4.26 0.46 -0.66
CA LYS A 111 -4.15 -0.99 -0.88
C LYS A 111 -2.83 -1.54 -0.35
N ILE A 112 -1.72 -0.88 -0.65
CA ILE A 112 -0.38 -1.30 -0.19
C ILE A 112 -0.37 -1.34 1.33
N TRP A 113 -0.85 -0.29 2.01
CA TRP A 113 -0.91 -0.27 3.47
C TRP A 113 -1.78 -1.38 4.05
N ALA A 114 -2.91 -1.68 3.43
CA ALA A 114 -3.79 -2.77 3.88
C ALA A 114 -3.13 -4.14 3.68
N VAL A 115 -2.50 -4.39 2.53
CA VAL A 115 -1.80 -5.65 2.23
C VAL A 115 -0.55 -5.83 3.09
N ARG A 116 0.13 -4.75 3.44
CA ARG A 116 1.28 -4.76 4.36
C ARG A 116 0.87 -4.70 5.83
N GLU A 117 -0.43 -4.82 6.12
CA GLU A 117 -1.01 -4.84 7.46
C GLU A 117 -0.52 -3.68 8.32
N ARG A 118 -0.39 -2.49 7.73
CA ARG A 118 0.12 -1.33 8.44
C ARG A 118 -0.80 -0.95 9.59
N PRO A 119 -0.25 -0.59 10.77
CA PRO A 119 -1.07 -0.12 11.90
C PRO A 119 -1.91 1.10 11.53
N LYS A 120 -3.08 1.23 12.15
CA LYS A 120 -3.99 2.36 11.89
C LYS A 120 -3.32 3.68 12.21
N GLU A 121 -2.58 3.71 13.31
CA GLU A 121 -1.85 4.87 13.83
C GLU A 121 -0.79 5.34 12.84
N TYR A 122 -0.09 4.41 12.19
CA TYR A 122 0.87 4.71 11.12
C TYR A 122 0.17 5.37 9.92
N VAL A 123 -0.93 4.79 9.45
CA VAL A 123 -1.68 5.33 8.30
C VAL A 123 -2.28 6.71 8.61
N LEU A 124 -2.83 6.90 9.82
CA LEU A 124 -3.34 8.20 10.27
C LEU A 124 -2.22 9.24 10.29
N LYS A 125 -1.04 8.90 10.84
CA LYS A 125 0.14 9.77 10.86
C LYS A 125 0.58 10.17 9.45
N LEU A 126 0.63 9.22 8.51
CA LEU A 126 0.95 9.52 7.12
C LEU A 126 -0.09 10.43 6.47
N LEU A 127 -1.37 10.26 6.77
CA LEU A 127 -2.43 11.13 6.26
C LEU A 127 -2.47 12.51 6.95
N GLY A 128 -1.52 12.82 7.84
CA GLY A 128 -1.53 14.07 8.61
C GLY A 128 -2.67 14.17 9.63
N ILE A 129 -3.31 13.02 9.95
CA ILE A 129 -4.44 12.94 10.86
C ILE A 129 -3.92 12.54 12.25
N LYS A 130 -4.03 13.45 13.23
CA LYS A 130 -3.60 13.16 14.61
C LYS A 130 -4.41 12.06 15.29
N SER A 131 -5.71 11.99 14.97
CA SER A 131 -6.65 11.03 15.54
C SER A 131 -7.90 10.92 14.65
N ILE A 132 -8.68 9.85 14.84
CA ILE A 132 -9.93 9.66 14.09
C ILE A 132 -10.94 10.80 14.35
N SER A 133 -10.96 11.37 15.56
CA SER A 133 -11.80 12.54 15.87
C SER A 133 -11.35 13.76 15.07
N ASP A 134 -10.05 14.00 14.96
CA ASP A 134 -9.48 15.13 14.21
C ASP A 134 -9.75 15.02 12.71
N ALA A 135 -9.75 13.79 12.16
CA ALA A 135 -9.97 13.53 10.75
C ALA A 135 -11.29 14.11 10.23
N LYS A 136 -12.37 13.90 11.01
CA LYS A 136 -13.73 14.34 10.67
C LYS A 136 -13.89 15.86 10.73
N VAL A 137 -13.01 16.54 11.46
CA VAL A 137 -13.09 17.98 11.74
C VAL A 137 -12.20 18.78 10.78
N LYS A 138 -11.07 18.23 10.35
CA LYS A 138 -10.01 19.01 9.67
C LYS A 138 -9.84 18.73 8.19
N SER A 139 -10.09 17.51 7.71
CA SER A 139 -9.81 17.21 6.30
C SER A 139 -10.66 16.06 5.71
N PRO A 140 -11.69 16.38 4.90
CA PRO A 140 -12.58 15.39 4.29
C PRO A 140 -11.86 14.40 3.36
N THR A 141 -10.84 14.87 2.63
CA THR A 141 -10.13 14.09 1.60
C THR A 141 -9.25 13.00 2.22
N GLU A 142 -8.42 13.38 3.20
CA GLU A 142 -7.52 12.47 3.93
C GLU A 142 -8.34 11.44 4.71
N TYR A 143 -9.46 11.87 5.30
CA TYR A 143 -10.37 10.93 5.95
C TYR A 143 -11.02 9.95 4.95
N ALA A 144 -11.28 10.38 3.71
CA ALA A 144 -11.76 9.48 2.66
C ALA A 144 -10.72 8.38 2.32
N TYR A 145 -9.44 8.72 2.24
CA TYR A 145 -8.37 7.74 2.05
C TYR A 145 -8.22 6.80 3.25
N TYR A 146 -8.35 7.31 4.47
CA TYR A 146 -8.36 6.45 5.65
C TYR A 146 -9.52 5.44 5.62
N LYS A 147 -10.74 5.89 5.28
CA LYS A 147 -11.90 4.98 5.11
C LYS A 147 -11.65 3.92 4.04
N GLN A 148 -11.01 4.30 2.94
CA GLN A 148 -10.66 3.38 1.87
C GLN A 148 -9.65 2.33 2.32
N TYR A 149 -8.61 2.71 3.06
CA TYR A 149 -7.68 1.78 3.70
C TYR A 149 -8.42 0.79 4.62
N ILE A 150 -9.34 1.26 5.48
CA ILE A 150 -10.13 0.38 6.35
C ILE A 150 -11.01 -0.58 5.55
N GLN A 151 -11.56 -0.14 4.42
CA GLN A 151 -12.32 -1.00 3.53
C GLN A 151 -11.45 -2.13 2.97
N TRP A 152 -10.23 -1.83 2.51
CA TRP A 152 -9.29 -2.84 2.02
C TRP A 152 -8.91 -3.85 3.11
N VAL A 153 -8.61 -3.38 4.33
CA VAL A 153 -8.33 -4.27 5.47
C VAL A 153 -9.51 -5.23 5.70
N ARG A 154 -10.75 -4.73 5.71
CA ARG A 154 -11.95 -5.58 5.88
C ARG A 154 -12.12 -6.60 4.75
N THR A 155 -11.88 -6.18 3.50
CA THR A 155 -11.94 -7.07 2.33
C THR A 155 -10.90 -8.18 2.44
N LEU A 156 -9.67 -7.87 2.87
CA LEU A 156 -8.60 -8.85 3.05
C LEU A 156 -8.83 -9.78 4.26
N SER A 157 -9.44 -9.28 5.34
CA SER A 157 -9.74 -10.06 6.55
C SER A 157 -11.00 -10.92 6.46
N THR A 158 -11.72 -10.96 5.34
CA THR A 158 -12.92 -11.79 5.17
C THR A 158 -12.65 -12.93 4.18
N PRO A 159 -12.24 -14.13 4.64
CA PRO A 159 -12.15 -15.30 3.77
C PRO A 159 -13.56 -15.73 3.33
N GLY A 160 -13.84 -15.76 2.02
CA GLY A 160 -14.97 -16.53 1.48
C GLY A 160 -16.26 -15.79 1.08
N LYS A 161 -16.26 -14.48 0.82
CA LYS A 161 -17.43 -13.77 0.25
C LYS A 161 -17.21 -13.11 -1.12
N VAL A 162 -16.28 -13.61 -1.92
CA VAL A 162 -16.24 -13.28 -3.36
C VAL A 162 -16.44 -14.56 -4.17
N GLN A 163 -17.66 -15.09 -4.04
CA GLN A 163 -18.33 -15.87 -5.09
C GLN A 163 -19.81 -15.91 -4.73
N ARG A 164 -20.61 -15.13 -5.45
CA ARG A 164 -21.74 -15.63 -6.23
C ARG A 164 -22.26 -14.49 -7.11
N VAL A 165 -22.06 -14.75 -8.41
CA VAL A 165 -22.88 -14.43 -9.60
C VAL A 165 -24.11 -13.57 -9.33
#